data_AF-A0A1Y1MJH7-F1
#
_entry.id   AF-A0A1Y1MJH7-F1
#
_cell.length_a   1.000
_cell.length_b   1.000
_cell.length_c   1.000
_cell.angle_alpha   90.00
_cell.angle_beta   90.00
_cell.angle_gamma   90.00
#
_symmetry.space_group_name_H-M   'P 1'
#
loop_
_entity.id
_entity.type
_entity.pdbx_description
1 polymer ?
#
loop_
_entity_poly.entity_id
_entity_poly.type
_entity_poly.pdbx_seq_one_letter_code
_entity_poly.pdbx_strand_id
1 'polypeptide(L)'
;MAECDGRLYGRGAADDKGPVLACIQAIEAFQAVHVELPVNIKILFEAMEECGSLGLEGLVTSEKDSFFKDVDYICICDGSWLGKDTPCIVYGLRGCCFFRLTVECASQDLHSGVHGGMV
;
A
#
# COMPACT_ATOMS: atom_id res chain seq x y z
N MET A 1 -1.76 1.34 -18.72
CA MET A 1 -0.71 2.34 -18.44
C MET A 1 -0.30 2.97 -19.75
N ALA A 2 0.13 4.22 -19.75
CA ALA A 2 0.71 4.89 -20.91
C ALA A 2 2.19 5.13 -20.64
N GLU A 3 3.06 4.83 -21.61
CA GLU A 3 4.48 5.19 -21.53
C GLU A 3 4.69 6.54 -22.23
N CYS A 4 5.45 7.44 -21.59
CA CYS A 4 5.90 8.70 -22.18
C CYS A 4 7.30 9.02 -21.64
N ASP A 5 8.26 9.29 -22.53
CA ASP A 5 9.66 9.61 -22.19
C ASP A 5 10.29 8.63 -21.19
N GLY A 6 10.06 7.32 -21.38
CA GLY A 6 10.59 6.26 -20.51
C GLY A 6 9.93 6.19 -19.12
N ARG A 7 8.80 6.86 -18.92
CA ARG A 7 8.02 6.82 -17.68
C ARG A 7 6.67 6.17 -17.91
N LEU A 8 6.28 5.30 -16.97
CA LEU A 8 4.97 4.63 -16.97
C LEU A 8 3.96 5.43 -16.16
N TYR A 9 2.87 5.85 -16.81
CA TYR A 9 1.79 6.63 -16.22
C TYR A 9 0.53 5.78 -16.03
N GLY A 10 -0.01 5.81 -14.82
CA GLY A 10 -1.27 5.18 -14.45
C GLY A 10 -1.49 5.17 -12.94
N ARG A 11 -2.74 5.17 -12.49
CA ARG A 11 -3.06 5.01 -11.06
C ARG A 11 -2.53 3.65 -10.58
N GLY A 12 -1.71 3.72 -9.55
CA GLY A 12 -1.04 2.60 -8.92
C GLY A 12 0.13 2.01 -9.71
N ALA A 13 0.65 2.73 -10.71
CA ALA A 13 1.89 2.33 -11.39
C ALA A 13 3.08 2.25 -10.42
N ALA A 14 3.16 3.15 -9.44
CA ALA A 14 4.19 3.15 -8.40
C ALA A 14 3.70 2.68 -7.03
N ASP A 15 2.37 2.60 -6.83
CA ASP A 15 1.72 2.43 -5.52
C ASP A 15 0.50 1.50 -5.65
N ASP A 16 0.61 0.20 -5.45
CA ASP A 16 1.86 -0.57 -5.30
C ASP A 16 1.99 -1.64 -6.41
N LYS A 17 1.28 -1.48 -7.53
CA LYS A 17 1.21 -2.52 -8.57
C LYS A 17 2.54 -2.72 -9.28
N GLY A 18 3.30 -1.65 -9.47
CA GLY A 18 4.64 -1.72 -10.10
C GLY A 18 5.60 -2.57 -9.27
N PRO A 19 5.84 -2.22 -7.99
CA PRO A 19 6.71 -3.01 -7.13
C PRO A 19 6.23 -4.45 -6.89
N VAL A 20 4.92 -4.68 -6.70
CA VAL A 20 4.34 -6.03 -6.63
C VAL A 20 4.69 -6.86 -7.87
N LEU A 21 4.49 -6.30 -9.06
CA LEU A 21 4.84 -7.00 -10.31
C LEU A 21 6.35 -7.21 -10.44
N ALA A 22 7.17 -6.25 -10.02
CA ALA A 22 8.62 -6.39 -10.06
C ALA A 22 9.12 -7.55 -9.18
N CYS A 23 8.53 -7.75 -7.99
CA CYS A 23 8.85 -8.90 -7.12
C CYS A 23 8.49 -10.24 -7.79
N ILE A 24 7.32 -10.34 -8.42
CA ILE A 24 6.90 -11.55 -9.15
C ILE A 24 7.83 -11.82 -10.33
N GLN A 25 8.16 -10.78 -11.10
CA GLN A 25 9.04 -10.87 -12.26
C GLN A 25 10.47 -11.22 -11.89
N ALA A 26 10.96 -10.78 -10.71
CA ALA A 26 12.26 -11.21 -10.21
C ALA A 26 12.29 -12.73 -9.99
N ILE A 27 11.23 -13.30 -9.41
CA ILE A 27 11.10 -14.76 -9.23
C ILE A 27 11.06 -15.47 -10.59
N GLU A 28 10.25 -14.96 -11.52
CA GLU A 28 10.14 -15.49 -12.88
C GLU A 28 11.48 -15.45 -13.61
N ALA A 29 12.27 -14.39 -13.44
CA ALA A 29 13.57 -14.24 -14.08
C ALA A 29 14.56 -15.33 -13.63
N PHE A 30 14.61 -15.67 -12.34
CA PHE A 30 15.43 -16.78 -11.83
C PHE A 30 15.02 -18.11 -12.45
N GLN A 31 13.71 -18.38 -12.52
CA GLN A 31 13.17 -19.59 -13.14
C GLN A 31 13.50 -19.68 -14.64
N ALA A 32 13.38 -18.57 -15.36
CA ALA A 32 13.63 -18.49 -16.80
C ALA A 32 15.09 -18.78 -17.18
N VAL A 33 16.04 -18.46 -16.29
CA VAL A 33 17.47 -18.79 -16.47
C VAL A 33 17.88 -20.09 -15.78
N HIS A 34 16.93 -20.86 -15.25
CA HIS A 34 17.15 -22.13 -14.54
C HIS A 34 18.11 -21.99 -13.34
N VAL A 35 18.06 -20.87 -12.64
CA VAL A 35 18.78 -20.65 -11.38
C VAL A 35 17.80 -20.81 -10.22
N GLU A 36 18.18 -21.60 -9.23
CA GLU A 36 17.38 -21.78 -8.02
C GLU A 36 17.31 -20.46 -7.24
N LEU A 37 16.15 -20.18 -6.63
CA LEU A 37 16.01 -19.03 -5.75
C LEU A 37 16.94 -19.20 -4.54
N PRO A 38 17.69 -18.16 -4.15
CA PRO A 38 18.66 -18.26 -3.05
C PRO A 38 17.99 -18.38 -1.66
N VAL A 39 16.67 -18.20 -1.58
CA VAL A 39 15.87 -18.23 -0.34
C VAL A 39 14.49 -18.82 -0.59
N ASN A 40 13.86 -19.31 0.47
CA ASN A 40 12.42 -19.62 0.47
C ASN A 40 11.63 -18.31 0.49
N ILE A 41 10.56 -18.22 -0.30
CA ILE A 41 9.73 -17.02 -0.41
C ILE A 41 8.29 -17.36 0.00
N LYS A 42 7.74 -16.58 0.93
CA LYS A 42 6.31 -16.52 1.24
C LYS A 42 5.79 -15.16 0.82
N ILE A 43 4.75 -15.13 -0.01
CA ILE A 43 4.16 -13.90 -0.53
C ILE A 43 2.85 -13.62 0.21
N LEU A 44 2.70 -12.40 0.72
CA LEU A 44 1.47 -11.88 1.29
C LEU A 44 1.10 -10.60 0.53
N PHE A 45 0.03 -10.66 -0.24
CA PHE A 45 -0.58 -9.48 -0.86
C PHE A 45 -1.92 -9.21 -0.20
N GLU A 46 -2.17 -7.94 0.09
CA GLU A 46 -3.42 -7.44 0.64
C GLU A 46 -3.95 -6.32 -0.28
N ALA A 47 -5.20 -5.89 -0.12
CA ALA A 47 -5.87 -4.99 -1.07
C ALA A 47 -6.68 -3.86 -0.39
N MET A 48 -6.51 -3.71 0.91
CA MET A 48 -7.15 -2.74 1.79
C MET A 48 -6.17 -1.70 2.34
N GLU A 49 -4.90 -1.69 1.92
CA GLU A 49 -3.84 -0.77 2.39
C GLU A 49 -4.33 0.68 2.39
N GLU A 50 -4.82 1.11 1.22
CA GLU A 50 -5.38 2.44 0.94
C GLU A 50 -6.66 2.77 1.75
N CYS A 51 -7.22 1.76 2.44
CA CYS A 51 -8.42 1.83 3.27
C CYS A 51 -8.14 1.42 4.73
N GLY A 52 -6.87 1.40 5.16
CA GLY A 52 -6.45 1.12 6.53
C GLY A 52 -6.15 -0.35 6.84
N SER A 53 -5.87 -1.18 5.83
CA SER A 53 -5.45 -2.59 5.97
C SER A 53 -6.38 -3.44 6.84
N LEU A 54 -7.69 -3.21 6.71
CA LEU A 54 -8.70 -3.86 7.55
C LEU A 54 -8.57 -5.40 7.50
N GLY A 55 -8.33 -6.00 8.67
CA GLY A 55 -8.21 -7.46 8.84
C GLY A 55 -6.79 -8.01 8.73
N LEU A 56 -5.84 -7.25 8.19
CA LEU A 56 -4.46 -7.72 8.02
C LEU A 56 -3.78 -8.05 9.36
N GLU A 57 -3.90 -7.17 10.35
CA GLU A 57 -3.36 -7.39 11.69
C GLU A 57 -3.90 -8.70 12.32
N GLY A 58 -5.20 -8.93 12.17
CA GLY A 58 -5.86 -10.15 12.65
C GLY A 58 -5.31 -11.40 11.99
N LEU A 59 -5.15 -11.38 10.65
CA LEU A 59 -4.58 -12.48 9.88
C LEU A 59 -3.13 -12.77 10.27
N VAL A 60 -2.27 -11.74 10.34
CA VAL A 60 -0.86 -11.89 10.72
C VAL A 60 -0.74 -12.48 12.13
N THR A 61 -1.60 -12.02 13.06
CA THR A 61 -1.63 -12.54 14.43
C THR A 61 -2.06 -14.00 14.49
N SER A 62 -3.13 -14.38 13.76
CA SER A 62 -3.64 -15.74 13.78
C SER A 62 -2.72 -16.75 13.08
N GLU A 63 -2.00 -16.31 12.05
CA GLU A 63 -1.15 -17.17 11.24
C GLU A 63 0.34 -17.17 11.65
N LYS A 64 0.67 -16.47 12.74
CA LYS A 64 2.04 -16.30 13.23
C LYS A 64 2.78 -17.63 13.41
N ASP A 65 2.12 -18.60 14.05
CA ASP A 65 2.69 -19.91 14.37
C ASP A 65 2.36 -20.99 13.32
N SER A 66 1.73 -20.60 12.19
CA SER A 66 1.40 -21.48 11.06
C SER A 66 2.09 -21.00 9.77
N PHE A 67 1.43 -20.18 8.95
CA PHE A 67 1.96 -19.71 7.68
C PHE A 67 3.27 -18.93 7.88
N PHE A 68 3.38 -18.12 8.92
CA PHE A 68 4.56 -17.28 9.16
C PHE A 68 5.64 -17.92 10.04
N LYS A 69 5.43 -19.15 10.53
CA LYS A 69 6.27 -19.77 11.57
C LYS A 69 7.77 -19.88 11.21
N ASP A 70 8.08 -20.06 9.93
CA ASP A 70 9.45 -20.24 9.40
C ASP A 70 9.96 -18.99 8.67
N VAL A 71 9.46 -17.80 9.00
CA VAL A 71 9.89 -16.53 8.37
C VAL A 71 11.01 -15.89 9.17
N ASP A 72 12.20 -15.76 8.56
CA ASP A 72 13.36 -15.11 9.16
C ASP A 72 13.41 -13.59 8.90
N TYR A 73 12.92 -13.16 7.73
CA TYR A 73 12.99 -11.77 7.28
C TYR A 73 11.69 -11.34 6.58
N ILE A 74 11.34 -10.07 6.73
CA ILE A 74 10.22 -9.43 6.03
C ILE A 74 10.79 -8.32 5.15
N CYS A 75 10.39 -8.30 3.89
CA CYS A 75 10.71 -7.25 2.94
C CYS A 75 9.40 -6.67 2.39
N ILE A 76 9.28 -5.35 2.42
CA ILE A 76 8.14 -4.61 1.86
C ILE A 76 8.73 -3.65 0.83
N CYS A 77 8.19 -3.68 -0.39
CA CYS A 77 8.65 -2.86 -1.51
C CYS A 77 7.69 -1.71 -1.82
N ASP A 78 7.14 -1.09 -0.77
CA ASP A 78 6.17 0.00 -0.88
C ASP A 78 6.77 1.28 -0.28
N GLY A 79 7.81 1.77 -0.94
CA GLY A 79 8.59 2.90 -0.47
C GLY A 79 9.17 3.68 -1.63
N SER A 80 9.63 4.89 -1.34
CA SER A 80 10.21 5.78 -2.36
C SER A 80 11.59 6.25 -1.96
N TRP A 81 12.38 6.63 -2.96
CA TRP A 81 13.67 7.27 -2.71
C TRP A 81 13.45 8.68 -2.16
N LEU A 82 14.29 9.07 -1.19
CA LEU A 82 14.26 10.43 -0.63
C LEU A 82 14.63 11.49 -1.69
N GLY A 83 15.50 11.13 -2.62
CA GLY A 83 16.00 12.00 -3.69
C GLY A 83 16.06 11.28 -5.03
N LYS A 84 16.59 11.95 -6.04
CA LYS A 84 16.64 11.42 -7.42
C LYS A 84 17.89 10.59 -7.71
N ASP A 85 18.97 10.87 -6.99
CA ASP A 85 20.31 10.42 -7.39
C ASP A 85 20.84 9.28 -6.52
N THR A 86 20.29 9.09 -5.32
CA THR A 86 20.78 8.11 -4.34
C THR A 86 19.65 7.20 -3.89
N PRO A 87 19.78 5.86 -4.04
CA PRO A 87 18.82 4.92 -3.49
C PRO A 87 18.84 4.96 -1.96
N CYS A 88 17.72 4.63 -1.33
CA CYS A 88 17.63 4.55 0.13
C CYS A 88 16.97 3.27 0.61
N ILE A 89 17.30 2.91 1.86
CA ILE A 89 16.61 1.88 2.62
C ILE A 89 15.81 2.60 3.70
N VAL A 90 14.50 2.39 3.70
CA VAL A 90 13.60 2.94 4.71
C VAL A 90 13.63 2.02 5.92
N TYR A 91 13.95 2.57 7.10
CA TYR A 91 14.04 1.82 8.36
C TYR A 91 12.98 2.27 9.39
N GLY A 92 12.12 3.22 9.03
CA GLY A 92 11.07 3.72 9.91
C GLY A 92 10.02 4.51 9.17
N LEU A 93 8.76 4.35 9.60
CA LEU A 93 7.59 5.06 9.09
C LEU A 93 6.88 5.77 10.25
N ARG A 94 6.16 6.85 9.94
CA ARG A 94 5.28 7.51 10.91
C ARG A 94 3.95 6.77 10.98
N GLY A 95 3.27 6.84 12.12
CA GLY A 95 1.85 6.48 12.20
C GLY A 95 0.97 7.52 11.52
N CYS A 96 -0.28 7.12 11.22
CA CYS A 96 -1.32 8.00 10.67
C CYS A 96 -2.57 7.94 11.56
N CYS A 97 -3.09 9.09 11.98
CA CYS A 97 -4.36 9.20 12.68
C CYS A 97 -5.35 9.99 11.80
N PHE A 98 -6.42 9.34 11.36
CA PHE A 98 -7.45 9.95 10.51
C PHE A 98 -8.63 10.43 11.36
N PHE A 99 -9.10 11.65 11.15
CA PHE A 99 -10.23 12.24 11.88
C PHE A 99 -11.31 12.72 10.91
N ARG A 100 -12.58 12.55 11.29
CA ARG A 100 -13.74 13.12 10.60
C ARG A 100 -14.54 13.98 11.59
N LEU A 101 -14.66 15.28 11.30
CA LEU A 101 -15.53 16.20 12.02
C LEU A 101 -16.86 16.34 11.28
N THR A 102 -17.96 16.01 11.94
CA THR A 102 -19.31 16.18 11.39
C THR A 102 -20.02 17.25 12.20
N VAL A 103 -20.54 18.26 11.51
CA VAL A 103 -21.44 19.28 12.09
C VAL A 103 -22.76 19.20 11.35
N GLU A 104 -23.83 18.98 12.10
CA GLU A 104 -25.19 18.90 11.58
C GLU A 104 -26.01 20.02 12.21
N CYS A 105 -26.65 20.85 11.38
CA CYS A 105 -27.43 22.01 11.84
C CYS A 105 -28.92 21.95 11.47
N ALA A 106 -29.30 21.09 10.53
CA ALA A 106 -30.67 20.91 10.09
C ALA A 106 -30.83 19.49 9.51
N SER A 107 -32.07 18.97 9.55
CA SER A 107 -32.41 17.65 9.02
C SER A 107 -32.50 17.59 7.49
N GLN A 108 -32.37 18.73 6.82
CA GLN A 108 -32.36 18.88 5.37
C GLN A 108 -31.63 20.17 4.97
N ASP A 109 -31.20 20.25 3.72
CA ASP A 109 -30.65 21.48 3.17
C ASP A 109 -31.69 22.61 3.23
N LEU A 110 -31.30 23.74 3.80
CA LEU A 110 -32.18 24.89 3.97
C LEU A 110 -31.92 25.95 2.91
N HIS A 111 -32.99 26.48 2.31
CA HIS A 111 -32.88 27.64 1.43
C HIS A 111 -32.36 28.84 2.22
N SER A 112 -31.17 29.31 1.87
CA SER A 112 -30.44 30.35 2.63
C SER A 112 -31.18 31.69 2.69
N GLY A 113 -31.99 32.04 1.68
CA GLY A 113 -32.81 33.26 1.71
C GLY A 113 -34.04 33.16 2.64
N VAL A 114 -34.53 31.95 2.94
CA VAL A 114 -35.67 31.77 3.84
C VAL A 114 -35.20 31.63 5.28
N HIS A 115 -34.03 31.02 5.52
CA HIS A 115 -33.56 30.65 6.85
C HIS A 115 -32.31 31.43 7.30
N GLY A 116 -31.72 32.24 6.42
CA GLY A 116 -30.55 33.05 6.73
C GLY A 116 -30.88 34.15 7.74
N GLY A 117 -30.27 34.08 8.91
CA GLY A 117 -30.46 35.06 9.99
C GLY A 117 -31.74 34.87 10.83
N MET A 118 -32.54 33.84 10.56
CA MET A 118 -33.72 33.47 11.37
C MET A 118 -33.41 32.37 12.41
N VAL A 119 -32.12 32.10 12.66
CA VAL A 119 -31.65 31.14 13.68
C VAL A 119 -30.69 31.84 14.63
#